data_AF-A0A8C5G4E5-F1
#
_entry.id   AF-A0A8C5G4E5-F1
#
_cell.length_a   1.000
_cell.length_b   1.000
_cell.length_c   1.000
_cell.angle_alpha   90.00
_cell.angle_beta   90.00
_cell.angle_gamma   90.00
#
_symmetry.space_group_name_H-M   'P 1'
#
loop_
_entity.id
_entity.type
_entity.pdbx_description
1 polymer ?
#
loop_
_entity_poly.entity_id
_entity_poly.type
_entity_poly.pdbx_seq_one_letter_code
_entity_poly.pdbx_strand_id
1 'polypeptide(L)'
;MSWMSYWLSCHQRPWNPSQFQSKKRKREEGKGPYVKKPPNAFMLFLKSERKTVQEELGIRNSAAINKVLSERVQNKRELFQAEAQIEADIHALNNPGWSNKANYGKKSKKSRTKAPPLPPPSC
;
A
#
# COMPACT_ATOMS: atom_id res chain seq x y z
N MET A 1 -31.52 -11.11 -14.27
CA MET A 1 -31.81 -10.00 -13.32
C MET A 1 -30.53 -9.23 -13.05
N SER A 2 -30.64 -7.90 -13.04
CA SER A 2 -29.62 -7.01 -13.60
C SER A 2 -28.54 -6.59 -12.61
N TRP A 3 -27.27 -6.79 -12.99
CA TRP A 3 -26.10 -6.18 -12.32
C TRP A 3 -26.17 -4.63 -12.32
N MET A 4 -27.04 -4.04 -13.15
CA MET A 4 -27.25 -2.59 -13.21
C MET A 4 -27.92 -2.03 -11.96
N SER A 5 -28.71 -2.82 -11.21
CA SER A 5 -29.36 -2.36 -9.98
C SER A 5 -28.37 -2.13 -8.82
N TYR A 6 -27.29 -2.93 -8.76
CA TYR A 6 -26.25 -2.77 -7.74
C TYR A 6 -25.34 -1.56 -8.01
N TRP A 7 -25.20 -1.15 -9.27
CA TRP A 7 -24.36 -0.02 -9.66
C TRP A 7 -25.02 1.32 -9.33
N LEU A 8 -26.33 1.45 -9.58
CA LEU A 8 -27.09 2.66 -9.25
C LEU A 8 -27.22 2.89 -7.73
N SER A 9 -27.19 1.85 -6.91
CA SER A 9 -27.25 1.98 -5.43
C SER A 9 -25.91 2.45 -4.81
N CYS A 10 -24.79 2.26 -5.50
CA CYS A 10 -23.47 2.70 -5.03
C CYS A 10 -23.23 4.22 -5.16
N HIS A 11 -23.97 4.91 -6.05
CA HIS A 11 -23.76 6.34 -6.34
C HIS A 11 -24.41 7.29 -5.32
N GLN A 12 -25.14 6.76 -4.34
CA GLN A 12 -25.83 7.55 -3.30
C GLN A 12 -25.30 7.32 -1.87
N ARG A 13 -24.12 6.69 -1.70
CA ARG A 13 -23.56 6.52 -0.35
C ARG A 13 -22.82 7.79 0.09
N PRO A 14 -23.31 8.54 1.10
CA PRO A 14 -22.53 9.62 1.69
C PRO A 14 -21.24 9.06 2.26
N TRP A 15 -20.16 9.84 2.12
CA TRP A 15 -18.84 9.49 2.59
C TRP A 15 -18.86 9.26 4.11
N ASN A 16 -18.62 8.01 4.54
CA ASN A 16 -18.47 7.66 5.95
C ASN A 16 -16.97 7.39 6.23
N PRO A 17 -16.25 8.29 6.92
CA PRO A 17 -14.82 8.12 7.23
C PRO A 17 -14.53 6.92 8.16
N SER A 18 -15.54 6.34 8.81
CA SER A 18 -15.39 5.15 9.66
C SER A 18 -15.04 3.86 8.88
N GLN A 19 -15.21 3.84 7.56
CA GLN A 19 -14.89 2.68 6.71
C GLN A 19 -13.37 2.43 6.58
N PHE A 20 -12.53 3.40 6.96
CA PHE A 20 -11.06 3.26 6.98
C PHE A 20 -10.51 2.74 8.31
N GLN A 21 -11.34 2.17 9.17
CA GLN A 21 -10.89 1.32 10.27
C GLN A 21 -10.07 0.17 9.69
N SER A 22 -8.74 0.30 9.71
CA SER A 22 -7.84 -0.77 9.32
C SER A 22 -8.27 -2.01 10.09
N LYS A 23 -8.74 -3.07 9.40
CA LYS A 23 -8.96 -4.38 10.01
C LYS A 23 -7.64 -4.79 10.66
N LYS A 24 -7.50 -4.49 11.95
CA LYS A 24 -6.36 -4.84 12.79
C LYS A 24 -6.42 -6.35 12.82
N ARG A 25 -5.71 -7.00 11.90
CA ARG A 25 -5.64 -8.46 11.81
C ARG A 25 -5.24 -8.93 13.19
N LYS A 26 -6.18 -9.52 13.93
CA LYS A 26 -5.96 -10.15 15.23
C LYS A 26 -4.87 -11.19 14.98
N ARG A 27 -3.64 -10.90 15.40
CA ARG A 27 -2.49 -11.77 15.16
C ARG A 27 -1.93 -12.16 16.51
N GLU A 28 -1.61 -13.45 16.60
CA GLU A 28 -1.31 -14.25 17.78
C GLU A 28 -0.72 -13.46 18.95
N GLU A 29 -1.45 -13.57 20.05
CA GLU A 29 -1.32 -12.88 21.35
C GLU A 29 -0.04 -13.23 22.13
N GLY A 30 0.93 -13.92 21.51
CA GLY A 30 2.13 -14.46 22.18
C GLY A 30 3.45 -13.79 21.83
N LYS A 31 3.48 -12.73 21.00
CA LYS A 31 4.73 -12.11 20.51
C LYS A 31 4.80 -10.60 20.75
N GLY A 32 4.65 -10.17 22.01
CA GLY A 32 4.93 -8.78 22.42
C GLY A 32 4.27 -7.67 21.59
N PRO A 33 4.67 -6.41 21.77
CA PRO A 33 4.21 -5.31 20.92
C PRO A 33 4.70 -5.51 19.47
N TYR A 34 3.77 -5.43 18.52
CA TYR A 34 4.10 -5.54 17.09
C TYR A 34 4.95 -4.36 16.64
N VAL A 35 6.22 -4.62 16.32
CA VAL A 35 7.13 -3.62 15.75
C VAL A 35 7.01 -3.63 14.22
N LYS A 36 6.56 -2.50 13.66
CA LYS A 36 6.41 -2.27 12.21
C LYS A 36 7.78 -2.27 11.53
N LYS A 37 7.77 -2.46 10.22
CA LYS A 37 8.99 -2.34 9.42
C LYS A 37 9.38 -0.86 9.30
N PRO A 38 10.68 -0.51 9.31
CA PRO A 38 11.10 0.85 9.04
C PRO A 38 10.58 1.28 7.65
N PRO A 39 10.19 2.56 7.49
CA PRO A 39 9.70 3.07 6.22
C PRO A 39 10.79 3.00 5.15
N ASN A 40 10.44 2.58 3.94
CA ASN A 40 11.34 2.68 2.80
C ASN A 40 11.24 4.07 2.15
N ALA A 41 12.16 4.37 1.23
CA ALA A 41 12.20 5.64 0.49
C ALA A 41 10.84 6.04 -0.11
N PHE A 42 10.11 5.09 -0.71
CA PHE A 42 8.79 5.35 -1.29
C PHE A 42 7.75 5.65 -0.22
N MET A 43 7.78 4.97 0.92
CA MET A 43 6.85 5.21 2.03
C MET A 43 7.07 6.58 2.68
N LEU A 44 8.32 7.07 2.71
CA LEU A 44 8.65 8.44 3.13
C LEU A 44 8.02 9.46 2.17
N PHE A 45 8.23 9.27 0.86
CA PHE A 45 7.63 10.12 -0.16
C PHE A 45 6.09 10.09 -0.16
N LEU A 46 5.48 8.91 0.01
CA LEU A 46 4.03 8.79 0.13
C LEU A 46 3.49 9.56 1.34
N LYS A 47 4.27 9.72 2.41
CA LYS A 47 3.81 10.39 3.63
C LYS A 47 3.63 11.89 3.41
N SER A 48 4.48 12.52 2.60
CA SER A 48 4.39 13.95 2.27
C SER A 48 3.39 14.22 1.15
N GLU A 49 3.54 13.54 0.01
CA GLU A 49 2.87 13.95 -1.25
C GLU A 49 1.48 13.36 -1.44
N ARG A 50 1.11 12.30 -0.71
CA ARG A 50 -0.14 11.59 -0.99
C ARG A 50 -1.38 12.45 -0.79
N LYS A 51 -1.39 13.33 0.21
CA LYS A 51 -2.51 14.25 0.46
C LYS A 51 -2.58 15.30 -0.65
N THR A 52 -1.46 15.91 -0.99
CA THR A 52 -1.33 16.89 -2.07
C THR A 52 -1.83 16.33 -3.40
N VAL A 53 -1.37 15.14 -3.80
CA VAL A 53 -1.79 14.50 -5.06
C VAL A 53 -3.26 14.07 -5.04
N GLN A 54 -3.79 13.68 -3.87
CA GLN A 54 -5.20 13.36 -3.73
C GLN A 54 -6.08 14.61 -3.92
N GLU A 55 -5.62 15.78 -3.47
CA GLU A 55 -6.30 17.06 -3.65
C GLU A 55 -6.15 17.59 -5.09
N GLU A 56 -4.94 17.56 -5.67
CA GLU A 56 -4.66 17.97 -7.06
C GLU A 56 -5.53 17.22 -8.07
N LEU A 57 -5.63 15.90 -7.91
CA LEU A 57 -6.32 15.04 -8.86
C LEU A 57 -7.80 14.82 -8.50
N GLY A 58 -8.21 15.07 -7.26
CA GLY A 58 -9.54 14.72 -6.75
C GLY A 58 -9.84 13.21 -6.75
N ILE A 59 -8.84 12.36 -6.99
CA ILE A 59 -8.99 10.91 -7.13
C ILE A 59 -8.77 10.23 -5.77
N ARG A 60 -9.78 9.50 -5.29
CA ARG A 60 -9.67 8.67 -4.08
C ARG A 60 -9.06 7.28 -4.33
N ASN A 61 -8.88 6.90 -5.59
CA ASN A 61 -8.35 5.60 -5.98
C ASN A 61 -6.83 5.55 -5.76
N SER A 62 -6.40 4.79 -4.75
CA SER A 62 -4.99 4.66 -4.39
C SER A 62 -4.14 4.04 -5.50
N ALA A 63 -4.71 3.24 -6.41
CA ALA A 63 -3.95 2.66 -7.50
C ALA A 63 -3.53 3.73 -8.52
N ALA A 64 -4.43 4.67 -8.84
CA ALA A 64 -4.14 5.79 -9.72
C ALA A 64 -3.13 6.75 -9.07
N ILE A 65 -3.33 7.09 -7.79
CA ILE A 65 -2.39 7.93 -7.03
C ILE A 65 -1.00 7.29 -6.99
N ASN A 66 -0.90 6.00 -6.70
CA ASN A 66 0.39 5.31 -6.63
C ASN A 66 1.09 5.24 -7.99
N LYS A 67 0.35 5.24 -9.11
CA LYS A 67 0.93 5.31 -10.46
C LYS A 67 1.65 6.64 -10.66
N VAL A 68 0.97 7.76 -10.41
CA VAL A 68 1.55 9.11 -10.52
C VAL A 68 2.73 9.29 -9.55
N LEU A 69 2.59 8.83 -8.31
CA LEU A 69 3.66 8.93 -7.32
C LEU A 69 4.88 8.08 -7.69
N SER A 70 4.68 6.90 -8.30
CA SER A 70 5.81 6.05 -8.72
C SER A 70 6.66 6.70 -9.81
N GLU A 71 6.04 7.50 -10.69
CA GLU A 71 6.76 8.28 -11.72
C GLU A 71 7.53 9.44 -11.08
N ARG A 72 6.91 10.19 -10.15
CA ARG A 72 7.54 11.35 -9.48
C ARG A 72 8.73 10.96 -8.58
N VAL A 73 8.75 9.74 -8.03
CA VAL A 73 9.81 9.27 -7.10
C VAL A 73 11.12 8.97 -7.80
N GLN A 74 11.11 8.62 -9.08
CA GLN A 74 12.32 8.21 -9.80
C GLN A 74 13.44 9.26 -9.68
N ASN A 75 13.09 10.54 -9.80
CA ASN A 75 14.05 11.64 -9.74
C ASN A 75 14.52 12.00 -8.32
N LYS A 76 13.78 11.60 -7.29
CA LYS A 76 14.08 11.93 -5.88
C LYS A 76 14.55 10.71 -5.08
N ARG A 77 14.75 9.57 -5.76
CA ARG A 77 14.95 8.27 -5.12
C ARG A 77 16.16 8.24 -4.20
N GLU A 78 17.27 8.84 -4.61
CA GLU A 78 18.53 8.83 -3.86
C GLU A 78 18.41 9.56 -2.52
N LEU A 79 17.77 10.75 -2.53
CA LEU A 79 17.53 11.54 -1.33
C LEU A 79 16.73 10.75 -0.28
N PHE A 80 15.61 10.17 -0.70
CA PHE A 80 14.75 9.37 0.21
C PHE A 80 15.38 8.02 0.58
N GLN A 81 16.33 7.52 -0.20
CA GLN A 81 17.02 6.28 0.12
C GLN A 81 18.07 6.48 1.22
N ALA A 82 18.77 7.62 1.23
CA ALA A 82 19.63 8.01 2.34
C ALA A 82 18.82 8.15 3.65
N GLU A 83 17.69 8.85 3.60
CA GLU A 83 16.80 9.01 4.77
C GLU A 83 16.23 7.67 5.24
N ALA A 84 15.82 6.80 4.31
CA ALA A 84 15.35 5.46 4.67
C ALA A 84 16.43 4.60 5.32
N GLN A 85 17.71 4.81 4.99
CA GLN A 85 18.82 4.11 5.62
C GLN A 85 19.02 4.57 7.06
N ILE A 86 19.02 5.89 7.29
CA ILE A 86 19.11 6.48 8.63
C ILE A 86 17.99 5.92 9.53
N GLU A 87 16.77 5.85 9.00
CA GLU A 87 15.61 5.35 9.73
C GLU A 87 15.70 3.85 10.03
N ALA A 88 16.32 3.09 9.11
CA ALA A 88 16.58 1.67 9.33
C ALA A 88 17.65 1.46 10.42
N ASP A 89 18.68 2.29 10.45
CA ASP A 89 19.76 2.23 11.44
C ASP A 89 19.24 2.63 12.83
N ILE A 90 18.46 3.71 12.92
CA ILE A 90 17.76 4.11 14.16
C ILE A 90 16.83 2.99 14.63
N HIS A 91 16.09 2.36 13.72
CA HIS A 91 15.22 1.24 14.06
C HIS A 91 16.01 0.04 14.58
N ALA A 92 17.15 -0.29 13.98
CA ALA A 92 18.01 -1.38 14.40
C ALA A 92 18.58 -1.14 15.80
N LEU A 93 19.01 0.10 16.09
CA LEU A 93 19.52 0.50 17.40
C LEU A 93 18.43 0.39 18.49
N ASN A 94 17.23 0.86 18.19
CA ASN A 94 16.10 0.85 19.15
C ASN A 94 15.45 -0.53 19.33
N ASN A 95 15.62 -1.46 18.38
CA ASN A 95 14.96 -2.76 18.38
C ASN A 95 15.97 -3.89 18.15
N PRO A 96 16.86 -4.17 19.12
CA PRO A 96 17.80 -5.27 19.01
C PRO A 96 17.06 -6.60 18.84
N GLY A 97 17.53 -7.45 17.92
CA GLY A 97 16.93 -8.75 17.64
C GLY A 97 15.64 -8.71 16.80
N TRP A 98 15.19 -7.53 16.35
CA TRP A 98 14.05 -7.45 15.44
C TRP A 98 14.39 -8.04 14.07
N SER A 99 13.49 -8.85 13.53
CA SER A 99 13.62 -9.44 12.20
C SER A 99 12.33 -9.35 11.40
N ASN A 100 12.46 -9.02 10.11
CA ASN A 100 11.38 -9.03 9.14
C ASN A 100 10.62 -10.36 9.06
N LYS A 101 11.26 -11.49 9.43
CA LYS A 101 10.66 -12.83 9.44
C LYS A 101 9.48 -12.94 10.39
N ALA A 102 9.51 -12.24 11.53
CA ALA A 102 8.40 -12.20 12.46
C ALA A 102 7.14 -11.57 11.83
N ASN A 103 7.32 -10.64 10.88
CA ASN A 103 6.25 -9.82 10.29
C ASN A 103 5.62 -10.41 9.01
N TYR A 104 6.30 -11.32 8.32
CA TYR A 104 5.67 -12.07 7.24
C TYR A 104 4.81 -13.19 7.84
N GLY A 105 3.49 -12.96 7.94
CA GLY A 105 2.55 -14.05 8.18
C GLY A 105 2.64 -15.07 7.04
N LYS A 106 2.52 -16.37 7.34
CA LYS A 106 2.41 -17.46 6.36
C LYS A 106 1.13 -17.27 5.53
N LYS A 107 1.11 -16.30 4.62
CA LYS A 107 0.01 -16.13 3.66
C LYS A 107 0.40 -16.88 2.40
N SER A 108 -0.46 -17.79 1.98
CA SER A 108 -0.37 -18.43 0.66
C SER A 108 -0.16 -17.35 -0.40
N LYS A 109 0.90 -17.48 -1.21
CA LYS A 109 1.10 -16.62 -2.39
C LYS A 109 -0.10 -16.84 -3.29
N LYS A 110 -0.92 -15.81 -3.49
CA LYS A 110 -1.99 -15.85 -4.49
C LYS A 110 -1.33 -16.15 -5.84
N SER A 111 -1.76 -17.22 -6.51
CA SER A 111 -1.19 -17.63 -7.79
C SER A 111 -1.27 -16.44 -8.74
N ARG A 112 -0.12 -16.12 -9.37
CA ARG A 112 -0.11 -15.24 -10.54
C ARG A 112 -0.69 -16.06 -11.68
N THR A 113 -2.01 -16.16 -11.78
CA THR A 113 -2.62 -16.59 -13.04
C THR A 113 -2.21 -15.55 -14.06
N LYS A 114 -1.27 -15.89 -14.95
CA LYS A 114 -1.00 -15.07 -16.13
C LYS A 114 -2.35 -14.88 -16.84
N ALA A 115 -2.65 -13.67 -17.29
CA ALA A 115 -3.78 -13.47 -18.17
C ALA A 115 -3.68 -14.50 -19.30
N PRO A 116 -4.77 -15.21 -19.66
CA PRO A 116 -4.73 -16.13 -20.79
C PRO A 116 -4.21 -15.38 -22.02
N PRO A 117 -3.38 -16.03 -22.86
CA PRO A 117 -2.90 -15.42 -24.09
C PRO A 117 -4.10 -14.86 -24.87
N LEU A 118 -3.99 -13.62 -25.34
CA LEU A 118 -5.00 -13.07 -26.24
C LEU A 118 -5.12 -14.03 -27.44
N PRO A 119 -6.33 -14.33 -27.93
CA PRO A 119 -6.48 -15.11 -29.15
C PRO A 119 -5.72 -14.40 -30.28
N PRO A 120 -5.03 -15.14 -31.17
CA PRO A 120 -4.35 -14.53 -32.31
C PRO A 120 -5.36 -13.72 -33.13
N PRO A 121 -4.94 -12.60 -33.75
CA PRO A 121 -5.82 -11.87 -34.66
C PRO A 121 -6.29 -12.83 -35.76
N SER A 122 -7.60 -12.86 -36.00
CA SER A 122 -8.19 -13.56 -37.14
C SER A 122 -7.57 -13.02 -38.43
N CYS A 123 -7.13 -13.95 -39.30
CA CYS A 123 -6.45 -13.71 -40.57
C CYS A 123 -7.07 -12.62 -41.43
#